data_AF-A0A931QIT3-F1
#
_entry.id   AF-A0A931QIT3-F1
#
_cell.length_a   1.000
_cell.length_b   1.000
_cell.length_c   1.000
_cell.angle_alpha   90.00
_cell.angle_beta   90.00
_cell.angle_gamma   90.00
#
_symmetry.space_group_name_H-M   'P 1'
#
loop_
_entity.id
_entity.type
_entity.pdbx_description
1 polymer ?
#
loop_
_entity_poly.entity_id
_entity_poly.type
_entity_poly.pdbx_seq_one_letter_code
_entity_poly.pdbx_strand_id
1 'polypeptide(L)'
;MRKLLVAVLSGTFLFTGLAVFLAPDRADAIPAFARKHNVDCASCHSAWPLLNASGRKFKESGYKFSESMEKDKNMVVSPGILFDRYFPVTVLAKSYVYDKEKGKDKVIRPLHEYEIMVGGRAGERLSGFLELEGAYDNDFTPKAELGEVSYHFAPEANVLLGFVPTNWADPYESLADWGRRMTRAHKAVLDKKYGGADGNAALRHPRQTIGVSGRAAGMVFYNVGYGSAADDLTGSDPETLLGRVAVEFMPGIHVGGFGVSGKADSTLINDAATIKEEHKFSRTGLDFQAGFGDVLVYGAWIKAKDDPLKSSTS
;
A
#
# COMPACT_ATOMS: atom_id res chain seq x y z
N MET A 1 -50.84 19.91 -0.33
CA MET A 1 -50.04 18.75 -0.77
C MET A 1 -49.36 18.95 -2.12
N ARG A 2 -50.09 19.30 -3.19
CA ARG A 2 -49.52 19.45 -4.56
C ARG A 2 -48.39 20.49 -4.70
N LYS A 3 -48.48 21.65 -4.03
CA LYS A 3 -47.43 22.70 -4.04
C LYS A 3 -46.15 22.28 -3.29
N LEU A 4 -46.30 21.50 -2.22
CA LEU A 4 -45.17 20.98 -1.44
C LEU A 4 -44.42 19.89 -2.23
N LEU A 5 -45.16 19.02 -2.93
CA LEU A 5 -44.60 17.97 -3.78
C LEU A 5 -43.79 18.55 -4.95
N VAL A 6 -44.29 19.62 -5.58
CA VAL A 6 -43.61 20.32 -6.68
C VAL A 6 -42.36 21.05 -6.18
N ALA A 7 -42.42 21.69 -5.00
CA ALA A 7 -41.25 22.34 -4.40
C ALA A 7 -40.15 21.35 -4.02
N VAL A 8 -40.51 20.17 -3.49
CA VAL A 8 -39.56 19.09 -3.18
C VAL A 8 -38.96 18.52 -4.46
N LEU A 9 -39.75 18.22 -5.48
CA LEU A 9 -39.26 17.70 -6.76
C LEU A 9 -38.35 18.71 -7.48
N SER A 10 -38.72 20.00 -7.52
CA SER A 10 -37.85 21.06 -8.07
C SER A 10 -36.59 21.26 -7.25
N GLY A 11 -36.66 21.18 -5.92
CA GLY A 11 -35.49 21.27 -5.04
C GLY A 11 -34.52 20.11 -5.25
N THR A 12 -35.03 18.88 -5.36
CA THR A 12 -34.21 17.69 -5.67
C THR A 12 -33.60 17.81 -7.05
N PHE A 13 -34.36 18.22 -8.08
CA PHE A 13 -33.85 18.35 -9.45
C PHE A 13 -32.75 19.44 -9.55
N LEU A 14 -32.92 20.55 -8.83
CA LEU A 14 -31.92 21.61 -8.77
C LEU A 14 -30.66 21.16 -8.03
N PHE A 15 -30.82 20.39 -6.94
CA PHE A 15 -29.69 19.87 -6.16
C PHE A 15 -28.92 18.78 -6.92
N THR A 16 -29.63 17.88 -7.61
CA THR A 16 -29.02 16.85 -8.47
C THR A 16 -28.35 17.49 -9.68
N GLY A 17 -28.98 18.48 -10.32
CA GLY A 17 -28.40 19.23 -11.43
C GLY A 17 -27.12 19.97 -11.01
N LEU A 18 -27.15 20.67 -9.87
CA LEU A 18 -25.98 21.36 -9.34
C LEU A 18 -24.87 20.38 -8.94
N ALA A 19 -25.21 19.21 -8.38
CA ALA A 19 -24.23 18.17 -8.07
C ALA A 19 -23.55 17.59 -9.32
N VAL A 20 -24.27 17.48 -10.44
CA VAL A 20 -23.70 17.04 -11.73
C VAL A 20 -22.80 18.13 -12.34
N PHE A 21 -23.17 19.40 -12.22
CA PHE A 21 -22.33 20.52 -12.69
C PHE A 21 -21.08 20.77 -11.82
N LEU A 22 -21.13 20.40 -10.54
CA LEU A 22 -19.99 20.49 -9.61
C LEU A 22 -19.16 19.20 -9.59
N ALA A 23 -19.59 18.14 -10.29
CA ALA A 23 -18.77 16.95 -10.44
C ALA A 23 -17.57 17.31 -11.31
N PRO A 24 -16.32 17.10 -10.83
CA PRO A 24 -15.16 17.35 -11.67
C PRO A 24 -15.19 16.44 -12.89
N ASP A 25 -14.90 17.00 -14.08
CA ASP A 25 -14.83 16.26 -15.35
C ASP A 25 -13.79 15.12 -15.32
N ARG A 26 -12.86 15.16 -14.36
CA ARG A 26 -11.84 14.15 -14.10
C ARG A 26 -11.70 13.92 -12.60
N ALA A 27 -11.98 12.70 -12.16
CA ALA A 27 -11.53 12.23 -10.86
C ALA A 27 -10.06 11.82 -10.98
N ASP A 28 -9.15 12.79 -10.86
CA ASP A 28 -7.71 12.53 -10.89
C ASP A 28 -7.29 11.91 -9.55
N ALA A 29 -7.29 10.58 -9.48
CA ALA A 29 -6.73 9.87 -8.33
C ALA A 29 -5.19 9.79 -8.45
N ILE A 30 -4.49 10.09 -7.34
CA ILE A 30 -3.02 10.17 -7.19
C ILE A 30 -2.31 10.67 -8.47
N PRO A 31 -2.47 11.96 -8.83
CA PRO A 31 -2.09 12.45 -10.15
C PRO A 31 -0.58 12.73 -10.25
N ALA A 32 0.20 12.55 -9.18
CA ALA A 32 1.61 12.90 -9.16
C ALA A 32 2.39 12.22 -10.31
N PHE A 33 2.24 10.91 -10.48
CA PHE A 33 2.89 10.18 -11.57
C PHE A 33 2.26 10.47 -12.94
N ALA A 34 0.93 10.55 -13.01
CA ALA A 34 0.19 10.86 -14.24
C ALA A 34 0.57 12.24 -14.81
N ARG A 35 0.59 13.27 -13.96
CA ARG A 35 1.03 14.64 -14.31
C ARG A 35 2.50 14.68 -14.68
N LYS A 36 3.35 13.99 -13.91
CA LYS A 36 4.78 13.94 -14.15
C LYS A 36 5.09 13.36 -15.53
N HIS A 37 4.50 12.22 -15.88
CA HIS A 37 4.79 11.51 -17.13
C HIS A 37 3.83 11.84 -18.28
N ASN A 38 2.88 12.77 -18.07
CA ASN A 38 1.85 13.15 -19.02
C ASN A 38 1.08 11.94 -19.61
N VAL A 39 0.63 11.05 -18.71
CA VAL A 39 -0.14 9.84 -19.05
C VAL A 39 -1.44 9.82 -18.27
N ASP A 40 -2.48 9.23 -18.86
CA ASP A 40 -3.77 9.05 -18.19
C ASP A 40 -3.67 7.95 -17.12
N CYS A 41 -4.49 8.03 -16.07
CA CYS A 41 -4.53 7.03 -14.99
C CYS A 41 -4.72 5.59 -15.51
N ALA A 42 -5.51 5.40 -16.56
CA ALA A 42 -5.74 4.11 -17.22
C ALA A 42 -4.47 3.51 -17.85
N SER A 43 -3.42 4.31 -18.06
CA SER A 43 -2.12 3.83 -18.53
C SER A 43 -1.45 2.93 -17.49
N CYS A 44 -1.69 3.16 -16.20
CA CYS A 44 -1.14 2.36 -15.10
C CYS A 44 -2.17 1.48 -14.42
N HIS A 45 -3.46 1.84 -14.44
CA HIS A 45 -4.52 1.16 -13.70
C HIS A 45 -5.56 0.53 -14.62
N SER A 46 -5.98 -0.69 -14.30
CA SER A 46 -7.16 -1.32 -14.94
C SER A 46 -8.45 -0.82 -14.31
N ALA A 47 -8.46 -0.60 -13.01
CA ALA A 47 -9.49 0.09 -12.27
C ALA A 47 -8.80 0.68 -11.05
N TRP A 48 -8.81 2.00 -10.85
CA TRP A 48 -8.09 2.56 -9.70
C TRP A 48 -8.60 1.91 -8.39
N PRO A 49 -7.72 1.40 -7.50
CA PRO A 49 -6.25 1.48 -7.49
C PRO A 49 -5.48 0.31 -8.15
N LEU A 50 -6.15 -0.71 -8.68
CA LEU A 50 -5.56 -1.92 -9.28
C LEU A 50 -4.59 -1.62 -10.44
N LEU A 51 -3.34 -2.07 -10.32
CA LEU A 51 -2.31 -1.93 -11.35
C LEU A 51 -2.47 -2.91 -12.53
N ASN A 52 -2.40 -2.35 -13.74
CA ASN A 52 -2.27 -3.12 -14.98
C ASN A 52 -0.79 -3.53 -15.23
N ALA A 53 -0.50 -4.21 -16.33
CA ALA A 53 0.87 -4.67 -16.63
C ALA A 53 1.90 -3.53 -16.72
N SER A 54 1.51 -2.38 -17.27
CA SER A 54 2.36 -1.19 -17.35
C SER A 54 2.60 -0.58 -15.97
N GLY A 55 1.56 -0.46 -15.13
CA GLY A 55 1.66 0.05 -13.76
C GLY A 55 2.54 -0.85 -12.87
N ARG A 56 2.42 -2.18 -13.02
CA ARG A 56 3.31 -3.14 -12.34
C ARG A 56 4.77 -2.94 -12.72
N LYS A 57 5.06 -2.88 -14.02
CA LYS A 57 6.41 -2.59 -14.52
C LYS A 57 6.94 -1.24 -14.04
N PHE A 58 6.08 -0.21 -14.00
CA PHE A 58 6.44 1.12 -13.52
C PHE A 58 6.80 1.11 -12.03
N LYS A 59 6.08 0.35 -11.19
CA LYS A 59 6.44 0.16 -9.78
C LYS A 59 7.76 -0.60 -9.63
N GLU A 60 7.91 -1.73 -10.34
CA GLU A 60 9.12 -2.57 -10.30
C GLU A 60 10.39 -1.83 -10.76
N SER A 61 10.26 -0.89 -11.69
CA SER A 61 11.37 -0.10 -12.24
C SER A 61 11.74 1.13 -11.40
N GLY A 62 11.08 1.34 -10.25
CA GLY A 62 11.31 2.51 -9.41
C GLY A 62 10.68 3.79 -9.96
N TYR A 63 9.44 3.68 -10.42
CA TYR A 63 8.65 4.78 -10.96
C TYR A 63 9.24 5.37 -12.25
N LYS A 64 9.73 4.49 -13.14
CA LYS A 64 10.30 4.85 -14.45
C LYS A 64 9.59 4.11 -15.58
N PHE A 65 9.17 4.85 -16.61
CA PHE A 65 8.71 4.21 -17.84
C PHE A 65 9.90 3.73 -18.69
N SER A 66 9.64 2.77 -19.58
CA SER A 66 10.61 2.46 -20.64
C SER A 66 10.77 3.68 -21.56
N GLU A 67 11.92 3.83 -22.22
CA GLU A 67 12.17 4.95 -23.14
C GLU A 67 11.11 5.10 -24.24
N SER A 68 10.47 3.99 -24.64
CA SER A 68 9.38 3.97 -25.62
C SER A 68 8.05 4.50 -25.09
N MET A 69 7.88 4.58 -23.77
CA MET A 69 6.65 5.03 -23.09
C MET A 69 6.78 6.42 -22.46
N GLU A 70 8.00 6.96 -22.35
CA GLU A 70 8.21 8.33 -21.89
C GLU A 70 7.81 9.33 -22.99
N LYS A 71 6.69 10.03 -22.76
CA LYS A 71 6.17 11.04 -23.69
C LYS A 71 6.90 12.38 -23.60
N ASP A 72 7.57 12.67 -22.50
CA ASP A 72 8.33 13.91 -22.30
C ASP A 72 9.77 13.61 -21.88
N LYS A 73 10.70 13.76 -22.84
CA LYS A 73 12.14 13.56 -22.63
C LYS A 73 12.83 14.76 -21.97
N ASN A 74 12.10 15.86 -21.72
CA ASN A 74 12.64 17.13 -21.23
C ASN A 74 12.37 17.37 -19.73
N MET A 75 12.15 16.32 -18.94
CA MET A 75 11.91 16.43 -17.50
C MET A 75 13.18 16.66 -16.65
N VAL A 76 14.37 16.56 -17.26
CA VAL A 76 15.66 16.82 -16.62
C VAL A 76 15.92 18.33 -16.61
N VAL A 77 15.87 18.95 -15.42
CA VAL A 77 16.09 20.40 -15.24
C VAL A 77 17.58 20.77 -15.38
N SER A 78 18.49 19.87 -14.99
CA SER A 78 19.96 20.00 -15.17
C SER A 78 20.66 18.68 -14.82
N PRO A 79 21.83 18.35 -15.41
CA PRO A 79 22.67 17.26 -14.92
C PRO A 79 23.03 17.50 -13.44
N GLY A 80 22.63 16.58 -12.54
CA GLY A 80 22.99 16.63 -11.12
C GLY A 80 21.91 17.12 -10.15
N ILE A 81 20.73 17.54 -10.62
CA ILE A 81 19.58 17.76 -9.73
C ILE A 81 18.82 16.43 -9.56
N LEU A 82 18.66 15.99 -8.31
CA LEU A 82 18.06 14.69 -7.97
C LEU A 82 16.56 14.60 -8.26
N PHE A 83 15.86 15.71 -8.50
CA PHE A 83 14.42 15.72 -8.69
C PHE A 83 14.04 16.36 -10.02
N ASP A 84 13.16 15.69 -10.77
CA ASP A 84 12.61 16.19 -12.04
C ASP A 84 11.77 17.48 -11.82
N ARG A 85 11.40 18.14 -12.92
CA ARG A 85 10.65 19.41 -12.94
C ARG A 85 9.38 19.47 -12.05
N TYR A 86 8.77 18.32 -11.78
CA TYR A 86 7.61 18.22 -10.88
C TYR A 86 7.94 17.30 -9.72
N PHE A 87 7.93 17.86 -8.50
CA PHE A 87 8.03 17.06 -7.29
C PHE A 87 6.72 16.25 -7.13
N PRO A 88 6.78 14.91 -7.15
CA PRO A 88 5.60 14.06 -7.24
C PRO A 88 4.91 13.92 -5.87
N VAL A 89 4.27 15.00 -5.42
CA VAL A 89 3.47 15.06 -4.19
C VAL A 89 1.97 14.92 -4.49
N THR A 90 1.28 14.20 -3.62
CA THR A 90 -0.18 14.05 -3.59
C THR A 90 -0.68 14.28 -2.19
N VAL A 91 -1.79 14.99 -2.05
CA VAL A 91 -2.56 15.06 -0.80
C VAL A 91 -3.89 14.37 -1.04
N LEU A 92 -4.22 13.35 -0.24
CA LEU A 92 -5.50 12.67 -0.26
C LEU A 92 -6.27 13.05 1.02
N ALA A 93 -7.55 13.39 0.88
CA ALA A 93 -8.44 13.57 2.01
C ALA A 93 -9.52 12.48 1.97
N LYS A 94 -9.71 11.77 3.09
CA LYS A 94 -10.71 10.72 3.21
C LYS A 94 -11.81 11.16 4.18
N SER A 95 -13.04 10.93 3.77
CA SER A 95 -14.25 11.40 4.44
C SER A 95 -15.19 10.24 4.71
N TYR A 96 -15.73 10.15 5.92
CA TYR A 96 -16.84 9.25 6.24
C TYR A 96 -17.95 10.06 6.92
N VAL A 97 -18.78 10.70 6.09
CA VAL A 97 -19.86 11.61 6.51
C VAL A 97 -20.77 11.00 7.58
N TYR A 98 -20.99 9.68 7.52
CA TYR A 98 -21.79 8.94 8.49
C TYR A 98 -21.12 7.61 8.80
N ASP A 99 -20.98 7.29 10.08
CA ASP A 99 -20.54 5.99 10.56
C ASP A 99 -21.43 5.50 11.71
N LYS A 100 -21.73 4.20 11.70
CA LYS A 100 -22.51 3.53 12.74
C LYS A 100 -22.06 2.09 12.85
N GLU A 101 -21.29 1.81 13.89
CA GLU A 101 -20.90 0.46 14.25
C GLU A 101 -21.90 -0.15 15.24
N LYS A 102 -22.05 -1.48 15.19
CA LYS A 102 -22.97 -2.20 16.09
C LYS A 102 -22.51 -2.01 17.54
N GLY A 103 -23.35 -1.42 18.38
CA GLY A 103 -23.06 -1.18 19.80
C GLY A 103 -22.26 0.10 20.09
N LYS A 104 -22.03 0.95 19.08
CA LYS A 104 -21.44 2.29 19.26
C LYS A 104 -22.41 3.37 18.84
N ASP A 105 -22.16 4.59 19.31
CA ASP A 105 -22.91 5.76 18.92
C ASP A 105 -22.73 6.07 17.42
N LYS A 106 -23.74 6.73 16.87
CA LYS A 106 -23.65 7.29 15.52
C LYS A 106 -22.59 8.40 15.54
N VAL A 107 -21.68 8.35 14.57
CA VAL A 107 -20.66 9.37 14.37
C VAL A 107 -20.88 10.09 13.05
N ILE A 108 -20.74 11.41 13.05
CA ILE A 108 -20.68 12.25 11.85
C ILE A 108 -19.24 12.74 11.73
N ARG A 109 -18.49 12.25 10.75
CA ARG A 109 -17.06 12.55 10.60
C ARG A 109 -16.72 12.90 9.14
N PRO A 110 -17.07 14.11 8.69
CA PRO A 110 -16.85 14.53 7.31
C PRO A 110 -15.36 14.63 6.94
N LEU A 111 -14.45 14.73 7.91
CA LEU A 111 -13.02 14.55 7.69
C LEU A 111 -12.52 13.46 8.62
N HIS A 112 -12.04 12.34 8.06
CA HIS A 112 -11.55 11.20 8.84
C HIS A 112 -10.03 11.18 8.93
N GLU A 113 -9.36 11.36 7.80
CA GLU A 113 -7.90 11.35 7.68
C GLU A 113 -7.46 12.14 6.44
N TYR A 114 -6.23 12.63 6.47
CA TYR A 114 -5.52 13.12 5.30
C TYR A 114 -4.19 12.38 5.17
N GLU A 115 -3.77 12.15 3.93
CA GLU A 115 -2.49 11.53 3.60
C GLU A 115 -1.71 12.46 2.69
N ILE A 116 -0.41 12.55 2.93
CA ILE A 116 0.54 13.21 2.05
C ILE A 116 1.48 12.12 1.54
N MET A 117 1.39 11.83 0.25
CA MET A 117 2.23 10.86 -0.42
C MET A 117 3.23 11.56 -1.32
N VAL A 118 4.50 11.18 -1.20
CA VAL A 118 5.60 11.62 -2.06
C VAL A 118 6.27 10.38 -2.60
N GLY A 119 6.29 10.20 -3.93
CA GLY A 119 6.86 9.01 -4.53
C GLY A 119 7.51 9.29 -5.86
N GLY A 120 8.70 8.78 -6.10
CA GLY A 120 9.37 8.99 -7.38
C GLY A 120 10.82 8.56 -7.43
N ARG A 121 11.43 8.96 -8.53
CA ARG A 121 12.81 8.69 -8.89
C ARG A 121 13.71 9.83 -8.42
N ALA A 122 14.88 9.49 -7.92
CA ALA A 122 16.01 10.40 -7.78
C ALA A 122 17.20 9.96 -8.64
N GLY A 123 17.46 10.66 -9.75
CA GLY A 123 18.52 10.31 -10.69
C GLY A 123 18.32 8.96 -11.42
N GLU A 124 19.41 8.31 -11.80
CA GLU A 124 19.35 7.11 -12.66
C GLU A 124 19.19 5.78 -11.91
N ARG A 125 19.26 5.74 -10.59
CA ARG A 125 19.24 4.46 -9.85
C ARG A 125 18.53 4.52 -8.51
N LEU A 126 18.14 5.69 -8.02
CA LEU A 126 17.40 5.79 -6.76
C LEU A 126 15.92 6.03 -7.03
N SER A 127 15.08 5.42 -6.22
CA SER A 127 13.67 5.75 -6.09
C SER A 127 13.28 5.77 -4.63
N GLY A 128 12.14 6.34 -4.31
CA GLY A 128 11.59 6.32 -2.96
C GLY A 128 10.11 6.61 -2.95
N PHE A 129 9.49 6.24 -1.84
CA PHE A 129 8.10 6.52 -1.54
C PHE A 129 7.97 6.86 -0.06
N LEU A 130 7.17 7.84 0.27
CA LEU A 130 6.91 8.28 1.64
C LEU A 130 5.44 8.61 1.75
N GLU A 131 4.83 8.15 2.84
CA GLU A 131 3.46 8.46 3.19
C GLU A 131 3.41 9.00 4.62
N LEU A 132 2.80 10.18 4.75
CA LEU A 132 2.49 10.80 6.04
C LEU A 132 0.98 10.81 6.21
N GLU A 133 0.47 10.30 7.32
CA GLU A 133 -0.96 10.25 7.62
C GLU A 133 -1.27 11.08 8.88
N GLY A 134 -2.31 11.89 8.82
CA GLY A 134 -2.94 12.49 9.99
C GLY A 134 -4.42 12.11 10.03
N ALA A 135 -4.86 11.53 11.13
CA ALA A 135 -6.20 10.97 11.30
C ALA A 135 -6.88 11.49 12.57
N TYR A 136 -8.20 11.35 12.64
CA TYR A 136 -8.97 11.88 13.78
C TYR A 136 -8.57 11.28 15.14
N ASP A 137 -8.03 10.06 15.17
CA ASP A 137 -7.63 9.33 16.37
C ASP A 137 -6.24 9.74 16.87
N ASN A 138 -5.48 10.50 16.07
CA ASN A 138 -4.19 11.08 16.41
C ASN A 138 -4.22 12.63 16.44
N ASP A 139 -5.42 13.21 16.61
CA ASP A 139 -5.67 14.65 16.56
C ASP A 139 -5.16 15.31 15.27
N PHE A 140 -5.18 14.58 14.17
CA PHE A 140 -4.67 14.99 12.86
C PHE A 140 -3.17 15.30 12.85
N THR A 141 -2.42 14.80 13.84
CA THR A 141 -0.96 14.93 13.90
C THR A 141 -0.33 14.07 12.80
N PRO A 142 0.48 14.64 11.90
CA PRO A 142 1.10 13.88 10.83
C PRO A 142 2.10 12.88 11.40
N LYS A 143 1.94 11.61 11.06
CA LYS A 143 2.87 10.51 11.37
C LYS A 143 3.36 9.87 10.09
N ALA A 144 4.60 9.40 10.09
CA ALA A 144 5.10 8.59 8.98
C ALA A 144 4.44 7.22 9.04
N GLU A 145 3.56 6.94 8.09
CA GLU A 145 2.86 5.65 7.99
C GLU A 145 3.78 4.62 7.34
N LEU A 146 4.45 4.98 6.24
CA LEU A 146 5.45 4.14 5.60
C LEU A 146 6.46 4.98 4.81
N GLY A 147 7.63 4.40 4.58
CA GLY A 147 8.65 5.03 3.76
C GLY A 147 9.69 4.06 3.25
N GLU A 148 10.10 4.23 1.99
CA GLU A 148 11.18 3.47 1.37
C GLU A 148 12.13 4.34 0.56
N VAL A 149 13.34 3.83 0.43
CA VAL A 149 14.30 4.19 -0.60
C VAL A 149 14.77 2.91 -1.27
N SER A 150 14.75 2.88 -2.59
CA SER A 150 15.21 1.74 -3.38
C SER A 150 16.36 2.12 -4.31
N TYR A 151 17.35 1.24 -4.41
CA TYR A 151 18.45 1.32 -5.38
C TYR A 151 18.27 0.25 -6.46
N HIS A 152 18.28 0.67 -7.71
CA HIS A 152 18.02 -0.16 -8.88
C HIS A 152 19.33 -0.49 -9.61
N PHE A 153 19.85 -1.71 -9.44
CA PHE A 153 21.06 -2.16 -10.13
C PHE A 153 20.75 -2.53 -11.59
N ALA A 154 19.67 -3.28 -11.77
CA ALA A 154 19.12 -3.72 -13.04
C ALA A 154 17.60 -3.91 -12.87
N PRO A 155 16.80 -3.94 -13.95
CA PRO A 155 15.38 -4.26 -13.87
C PRO A 155 15.08 -5.55 -13.08
N GLU A 156 16.01 -6.49 -13.12
CA GLU A 156 15.93 -7.80 -12.47
C GLU A 156 16.41 -7.79 -11.02
N ALA A 157 17.06 -6.73 -10.53
CA ALA A 157 17.66 -6.70 -9.19
C ALA A 157 17.66 -5.29 -8.58
N ASN A 158 16.85 -5.12 -7.55
CA ASN A 158 16.66 -3.87 -6.83
C ASN A 158 16.82 -4.12 -5.33
N VAL A 159 17.51 -3.23 -4.63
CA VAL A 159 17.60 -3.23 -3.17
C VAL A 159 16.61 -2.21 -2.62
N LEU A 160 15.80 -2.63 -1.66
CA LEU A 160 14.83 -1.81 -0.94
C LEU A 160 15.31 -1.63 0.49
N LEU A 161 15.25 -0.41 0.99
CA LEU A 161 15.48 -0.06 2.40
C LEU A 161 14.29 0.77 2.88
N GLY A 162 13.60 0.35 3.94
CA GLY A 162 12.47 1.15 4.40
C GLY A 162 11.68 0.58 5.56
N PHE A 163 10.83 1.42 6.12
CA PHE A 163 9.76 1.04 7.03
C PHE A 163 8.50 0.80 6.20
N VAL A 164 8.30 -0.45 5.77
CA VAL A 164 7.26 -0.81 4.79
C VAL A 164 6.60 -2.14 5.13
N PRO A 165 5.37 -2.39 4.65
CA PRO A 165 4.71 -3.69 4.81
C PRO A 165 5.51 -4.83 4.16
N THR A 166 5.37 -6.05 4.67
CA THR A 166 6.10 -7.25 4.23
C THR A 166 6.13 -7.43 2.70
N ASN A 167 5.01 -7.21 2.04
CA ASN A 167 4.85 -7.42 0.60
C ASN A 167 4.87 -6.10 -0.17
N TRP A 168 5.54 -5.05 0.33
CA TRP A 168 5.54 -3.74 -0.32
C TRP A 168 6.06 -3.79 -1.76
N ALA A 169 7.16 -4.50 -2.01
CA ALA A 169 7.71 -4.66 -3.35
C ALA A 169 6.80 -5.45 -4.31
N ASP A 170 5.78 -6.16 -3.80
CA ASP A 170 4.86 -6.95 -4.62
C ASP A 170 4.07 -6.05 -5.58
N PRO A 171 4.20 -6.24 -6.90
CA PRO A 171 3.47 -5.45 -7.89
C PRO A 171 2.04 -5.95 -8.09
N TYR A 172 1.73 -7.19 -7.65
CA TYR A 172 0.46 -7.82 -7.93
C TYR A 172 -0.67 -7.43 -7.01
N GLU A 173 -0.39 -6.68 -5.94
CA GLU A 173 -1.37 -6.14 -5.01
C GLU A 173 -2.34 -7.16 -4.38
N SER A 174 -2.15 -8.47 -4.59
CA SER A 174 -2.97 -9.52 -3.98
C SER A 174 -2.68 -9.59 -2.48
N LEU A 175 -1.41 -9.43 -2.10
CA LEU A 175 -0.91 -9.43 -0.72
C LEU A 175 -0.44 -8.06 -0.21
N ALA A 176 -0.75 -6.98 -0.93
CA ALA A 176 -0.58 -5.62 -0.45
C ALA A 176 -1.91 -5.06 0.09
N ASP A 177 -1.86 -4.28 1.16
CA ASP A 177 -3.07 -3.64 1.71
C ASP A 177 -3.57 -2.50 0.80
N TRP A 178 -2.64 -1.78 0.17
CA TRP A 178 -2.87 -0.49 -0.49
C TRP A 178 -3.32 -0.51 -1.97
N GLY A 179 -3.63 -1.66 -2.56
CA GLY A 179 -3.88 -1.72 -4.02
C GLY A 179 -5.32 -1.88 -4.50
N ARG A 180 -6.27 -2.25 -3.62
CA ARG A 180 -7.62 -2.71 -4.05
C ARG A 180 -8.76 -2.38 -3.10
N ARG A 181 -8.58 -1.34 -2.29
CA ARG A 181 -9.53 -1.02 -1.23
C ARG A 181 -10.58 -0.02 -1.74
N MET A 182 -11.74 -0.54 -2.11
CA MET A 182 -12.92 0.27 -2.47
C MET A 182 -13.85 0.57 -1.28
N THR A 183 -13.64 -0.13 -0.15
CA THR A 183 -14.44 -0.02 1.09
C THR A 183 -13.54 0.25 2.28
N ARG A 184 -14.06 0.71 3.42
CA ARG A 184 -13.24 0.87 4.66
C ARG A 184 -12.48 -0.39 5.08
N ALA A 185 -13.01 -1.57 4.79
CA ALA A 185 -12.44 -2.82 5.25
C ALA A 185 -11.09 -3.13 4.59
N HIS A 186 -10.13 -3.57 5.42
CA HIS A 186 -8.87 -4.14 4.98
C HIS A 186 -9.04 -5.60 4.58
N LYS A 187 -8.05 -6.15 3.89
CA LYS A 187 -8.07 -7.58 3.53
C LYS A 187 -7.93 -8.42 4.78
N ALA A 188 -8.93 -9.26 5.07
CA ALA A 188 -8.99 -10.04 6.31
C ALA A 188 -7.78 -10.96 6.57
N VAL A 189 -7.02 -11.34 5.54
CA VAL A 189 -5.80 -12.14 5.69
C VAL A 189 -4.58 -11.30 6.09
N LEU A 190 -4.58 -10.00 5.78
CA LEU A 190 -3.50 -9.07 6.14
C LEU A 190 -3.82 -8.31 7.44
N ASP A 191 -5.10 -8.05 7.70
CA ASP A 191 -5.61 -7.31 8.86
C ASP A 191 -5.88 -8.21 10.08
N LYS A 192 -4.95 -9.14 10.35
CA LYS A 192 -4.98 -10.02 11.52
C LYS A 192 -3.63 -10.01 12.22
N LYS A 193 -3.68 -9.92 13.55
CA LYS A 193 -2.53 -10.10 14.45
C LYS A 193 -2.14 -11.57 14.63
N TYR A 194 -3.03 -12.49 14.25
CA TYR A 194 -2.90 -13.94 14.49
C TYR A 194 -2.75 -14.25 15.98
N GLY A 195 -1.61 -14.79 16.43
CA GLY A 195 -1.30 -15.00 17.83
C GLY A 195 -0.63 -13.80 18.50
N GLY A 196 -0.33 -12.73 17.76
CA GLY A 196 0.30 -11.51 18.27
C GLY A 196 1.82 -11.60 18.45
N ALA A 197 2.45 -12.72 18.10
CA ALA A 197 3.90 -12.90 18.25
C ALA A 197 4.73 -12.07 17.25
N ASP A 198 4.12 -11.54 16.19
CA ASP A 198 4.76 -10.59 15.24
C ASP A 198 4.47 -9.16 15.70
N GLY A 199 5.10 -8.72 16.80
CA GLY A 199 5.03 -7.34 17.30
C GLY A 199 3.64 -6.85 17.73
N ASN A 200 2.72 -7.77 18.05
CA ASN A 200 1.31 -7.45 18.34
C ASN A 200 0.62 -6.58 17.26
N ALA A 201 1.11 -6.62 16.03
CA ALA A 201 0.59 -5.87 14.90
C ALA A 201 0.04 -6.81 13.82
N ALA A 202 -0.82 -6.28 12.95
CA ALA A 202 -1.33 -7.06 11.82
C ALA A 202 -0.29 -7.14 10.70
N LEU A 203 -0.32 -8.19 9.88
CA LEU A 203 0.65 -8.39 8.78
C LEU A 203 0.73 -7.22 7.78
N ARG A 204 -0.34 -6.42 7.66
CA ARG A 204 -0.34 -5.20 6.84
C ARG A 204 0.54 -4.06 7.38
N HIS A 205 0.89 -4.07 8.67
CA HIS A 205 1.65 -2.98 9.27
C HIS A 205 3.10 -3.00 8.76
N PRO A 206 3.70 -1.81 8.63
CA PRO A 206 5.07 -1.65 8.20
C PRO A 206 6.06 -2.29 9.19
N ARG A 207 7.26 -2.59 8.70
CA ARG A 207 8.40 -3.06 9.49
C ARG A 207 9.70 -2.55 8.87
N GLN A 208 10.75 -2.40 9.68
CA GLN A 208 12.07 -2.06 9.17
C GLN A 208 12.56 -3.21 8.29
N THR A 209 12.83 -2.94 7.02
CA THR A 209 13.12 -3.97 6.02
C THR A 209 14.30 -3.56 5.16
N ILE A 210 15.21 -4.52 4.98
CA ILE A 210 16.20 -4.55 3.90
C ILE A 210 15.79 -5.68 2.97
N GLY A 211 15.49 -5.36 1.72
CA GLY A 211 14.98 -6.30 0.74
C GLY A 211 15.77 -6.30 -0.56
N VAL A 212 15.75 -7.42 -1.26
CA VAL A 212 16.14 -7.57 -2.65
C VAL A 212 14.95 -8.11 -3.43
N SER A 213 14.55 -7.38 -4.46
CA SER A 213 13.42 -7.76 -5.31
C SER A 213 13.74 -7.60 -6.78
N GLY A 214 13.01 -8.32 -7.61
CA GLY A 214 13.14 -8.22 -9.06
C GLY A 214 12.34 -9.25 -9.81
N ARG A 215 12.55 -9.28 -11.13
CA ARG A 215 11.81 -10.16 -12.04
C ARG A 215 12.78 -10.95 -12.91
N ALA A 216 12.82 -12.27 -12.72
CA ALA A 216 13.60 -13.19 -13.52
C ALA A 216 12.81 -13.70 -14.73
N ALA A 217 13.47 -13.77 -15.89
CA ALA A 217 12.91 -14.27 -17.16
C ALA A 217 11.58 -13.59 -17.58
N GLY A 218 11.33 -12.36 -17.11
CA GLY A 218 10.10 -11.62 -17.41
C GLY A 218 8.81 -12.18 -16.78
N MET A 219 8.86 -13.33 -16.11
CA MET A 219 7.66 -14.04 -15.62
C MET A 219 7.71 -14.37 -14.14
N VAL A 220 8.89 -14.47 -13.53
CA VAL A 220 9.05 -14.83 -12.12
C VAL A 220 9.43 -13.59 -11.32
N PHE A 221 8.47 -13.03 -10.58
CA PHE A 221 8.76 -12.02 -9.57
C PHE A 221 9.30 -12.70 -8.30
N TYR A 222 10.32 -12.12 -7.70
CA TYR A 222 10.82 -12.52 -6.41
C TYR A 222 11.07 -11.31 -5.50
N ASN A 223 10.92 -11.53 -4.21
CA ASN A 223 11.30 -10.60 -3.16
C ASN A 223 11.83 -11.40 -1.97
N VAL A 224 13.02 -11.05 -1.48
CA VAL A 224 13.60 -11.63 -0.27
C VAL A 224 14.03 -10.48 0.61
N GLY A 225 13.74 -10.53 1.89
CA GLY A 225 14.11 -9.47 2.80
C GLY A 225 14.38 -9.97 4.19
N TYR A 226 15.01 -9.09 4.94
CA TYR A 226 15.33 -9.26 6.34
C TYR A 226 14.96 -7.98 7.08
N GLY A 227 14.38 -8.13 8.26
CA GLY A 227 13.79 -7.00 8.95
C GLY A 227 13.35 -7.28 10.38
N SER A 228 12.71 -6.28 10.95
CA SER A 228 12.14 -6.32 12.30
C SER A 228 10.76 -6.99 12.34
N ALA A 229 10.23 -7.14 13.55
CA ALA A 229 8.83 -7.49 13.75
C ALA A 229 7.91 -6.39 13.18
N ALA A 230 6.65 -6.74 12.93
CA ALA A 230 5.64 -5.76 12.50
C ALA A 230 5.54 -4.59 13.50
N ASP A 231 5.46 -3.37 12.97
CA ASP A 231 5.35 -2.09 13.69
C ASP A 231 6.53 -1.74 14.61
N ASP A 232 7.63 -2.50 14.59
CA ASP A 232 8.85 -2.14 15.32
C ASP A 232 9.63 -1.04 14.57
N LEU A 233 9.48 0.19 15.05
CA LEU A 233 10.19 1.37 14.57
C LEU A 233 11.69 1.35 14.87
N THR A 234 12.10 0.69 15.96
CA THR A 234 13.50 0.72 16.41
C THR A 234 14.38 -0.17 15.55
N GLY A 235 13.83 -1.28 15.05
CA GLY A 235 14.58 -2.28 14.30
C GLY A 235 15.65 -2.98 15.14
N SER A 236 15.46 -3.05 16.46
CA SER A 236 16.45 -3.59 17.38
C SER A 236 16.45 -5.12 17.31
N ASP A 237 17.62 -5.71 17.08
CA ASP A 237 17.82 -7.16 16.97
C ASP A 237 16.87 -7.84 15.96
N PRO A 238 16.94 -7.45 14.67
CA PRO A 238 16.01 -7.96 13.67
C PRO A 238 16.23 -9.47 13.50
N GLU A 239 15.18 -10.27 13.51
CA GLU A 239 15.28 -11.71 13.23
C GLU A 239 14.21 -12.17 12.22
N THR A 240 13.55 -11.25 11.52
CA THR A 240 12.50 -11.59 10.57
C THR A 240 13.04 -11.76 9.18
N LEU A 241 12.87 -12.96 8.63
CA LEU A 241 13.08 -13.26 7.22
C LEU A 241 11.73 -13.23 6.49
N LEU A 242 11.70 -12.58 5.33
CA LEU A 242 10.56 -12.56 4.42
C LEU A 242 11.00 -13.03 3.03
N GLY A 243 10.11 -13.76 2.37
CA GLY A 243 10.33 -14.27 1.03
C GLY A 243 9.03 -14.37 0.27
N ARG A 244 9.05 -14.00 -1.01
CA ARG A 244 7.92 -14.11 -1.93
C ARG A 244 8.42 -14.50 -3.31
N VAL A 245 7.69 -15.40 -3.95
CA VAL A 245 7.87 -15.75 -5.36
C VAL A 245 6.49 -15.77 -6.02
N ALA A 246 6.36 -15.13 -7.18
CA ALA A 246 5.14 -15.16 -7.97
C ALA A 246 5.47 -15.40 -9.44
N VAL A 247 4.72 -16.30 -10.07
CA VAL A 247 4.87 -16.66 -11.49
C VAL A 247 3.66 -16.13 -12.26
N GLU A 248 3.92 -15.25 -13.21
CA GLU A 248 2.94 -14.73 -14.16
C GLU A 248 2.98 -15.54 -15.44
N PHE A 249 1.96 -16.37 -15.66
CA PHE A 249 1.87 -17.27 -16.82
C PHE A 249 1.41 -16.52 -18.06
N MET A 250 0.54 -15.52 -17.86
CA MET A 250 -0.02 -14.65 -18.89
C MET A 250 -0.23 -13.27 -18.27
N PRO A 251 -0.27 -12.18 -19.06
CA PRO A 251 -0.55 -10.85 -18.54
C PRO A 251 -1.80 -10.84 -17.65
N GLY A 252 -1.61 -10.56 -16.35
CA GLY A 252 -2.70 -10.50 -15.38
C GLY A 252 -3.18 -11.84 -14.79
N ILE A 253 -2.51 -12.95 -15.11
CA ILE A 253 -2.72 -14.26 -14.49
C ILE A 253 -1.43 -14.69 -13.78
N HIS A 254 -1.47 -14.77 -12.46
CA HIS A 254 -0.33 -15.21 -11.65
C HIS A 254 -0.74 -16.13 -10.51
N VAL A 255 0.23 -16.93 -10.07
CA VAL A 255 0.18 -17.67 -8.79
C VAL A 255 1.44 -17.34 -8.02
N GLY A 256 1.29 -17.07 -6.73
CA GLY A 256 2.37 -16.72 -5.84
C GLY A 256 2.35 -17.50 -4.53
N GLY A 257 3.52 -17.55 -3.92
CA GLY A 257 3.72 -18.04 -2.57
C GLY A 257 4.57 -17.04 -1.79
N PHE A 258 4.33 -16.96 -0.49
CA PHE A 258 5.18 -16.17 0.40
C PHE A 258 5.38 -16.86 1.74
N GLY A 259 6.46 -16.49 2.40
CA GLY A 259 6.83 -16.91 3.74
C GLY A 259 7.36 -15.73 4.53
N VAL A 260 6.99 -15.66 5.80
CA VAL A 260 7.58 -14.77 6.79
C VAL A 260 7.87 -15.62 8.02
N SER A 261 9.05 -15.47 8.60
CA SER A 261 9.38 -16.13 9.86
C SER A 261 10.36 -15.27 10.63
N GLY A 262 10.15 -15.15 11.93
CA GLY A 262 11.04 -14.41 12.79
C GLY A 262 10.73 -14.61 14.25
N LYS A 263 11.33 -13.76 15.06
CA LYS A 263 11.05 -13.65 16.49
C LYS A 263 10.80 -12.19 16.85
N ALA A 264 10.03 -11.99 17.92
CA ALA A 264 9.85 -10.69 18.54
C ALA A 264 9.98 -10.81 20.05
N ASP A 265 10.56 -9.79 20.65
CA ASP A 265 10.63 -9.64 22.10
C ASP A 265 9.27 -9.25 22.69
N SER A 266 8.97 -9.77 23.87
CA SER A 266 7.79 -9.41 24.68
C SER A 266 7.62 -7.90 24.90
N THR A 267 8.71 -7.14 24.95
CA THR A 267 8.70 -5.67 25.09
C THR A 267 8.16 -4.94 23.87
N LEU A 268 8.18 -5.58 22.68
CA LEU A 268 7.54 -5.08 21.46
C LEU A 268 6.07 -5.50 21.37
N ILE A 269 5.66 -6.50 22.15
CA ILE A 269 4.31 -7.08 22.11
C ILE A 269 3.42 -6.41 23.17
N ASN A 270 3.99 -6.10 24.33
CA ASN A 270 3.29 -5.52 25.48
C ASN A 270 4.18 -4.48 26.18
N ASP A 271 3.74 -3.23 26.20
CA ASP A 271 4.43 -2.11 26.86
C ASP A 271 4.61 -2.30 28.38
N ALA A 272 3.82 -3.19 29.00
CA ALA A 272 3.96 -3.54 30.41
C ALA A 272 4.99 -4.65 30.68
N ALA A 273 5.59 -5.26 29.65
CA ALA A 273 6.57 -6.32 29.81
C ALA A 273 7.90 -5.76 30.33
N THR A 274 8.32 -6.22 31.51
CA THR A 274 9.60 -5.85 32.15
C THR A 274 10.71 -6.87 31.89
N ILE A 275 10.35 -8.06 31.40
CA ILE A 275 11.25 -9.17 31.09
C ILE A 275 11.18 -9.41 29.59
N LYS A 276 12.35 -9.44 28.93
CA LYS A 276 12.48 -9.85 27.52
C LYS A 276 12.28 -11.36 27.40
N GLU A 277 11.19 -11.77 26.77
CA GLU A 277 10.94 -13.14 26.33
C GLU A 277 10.81 -13.14 24.79
N GLU A 278 11.52 -14.05 24.13
CA GLU A 278 11.42 -14.21 22.67
C GLU A 278 10.18 -15.05 22.30
N HIS A 279 9.37 -14.55 21.36
CA HIS A 279 8.25 -15.28 20.77
C HIS A 279 8.48 -15.50 19.28
N LYS A 280 8.43 -16.76 18.84
CA LYS A 280 8.57 -17.10 17.42
C LYS A 280 7.26 -16.96 16.69
N PHE A 281 7.35 -16.57 15.42
CA PHE A 281 6.20 -16.54 14.52
C PHE A 281 6.59 -17.02 13.12
N SER A 282 5.60 -17.58 12.42
CA SER A 282 5.71 -17.92 11.00
C SER A 282 4.39 -17.71 10.27
N ARG A 283 4.46 -17.16 9.07
CA ARG A 283 3.37 -16.99 8.12
C ARG A 283 3.79 -17.67 6.83
N THR A 284 2.92 -18.51 6.29
CA THR A 284 3.10 -19.08 4.95
C THR A 284 1.80 -18.91 4.20
N GLY A 285 1.86 -18.54 2.94
CA GLY A 285 0.64 -18.35 2.18
C GLY A 285 0.82 -18.49 0.69
N LEU A 286 -0.32 -18.64 0.03
CA LEU A 286 -0.46 -18.74 -1.40
C LEU A 286 -1.45 -17.67 -1.86
N ASP A 287 -1.21 -17.10 -3.02
CA ASP A 287 -2.13 -16.21 -3.68
C ASP A 287 -2.24 -16.53 -5.15
N PHE A 288 -3.38 -16.17 -5.73
CA PHE A 288 -3.57 -16.23 -7.16
C PHE A 288 -4.37 -15.02 -7.63
N GLN A 289 -4.23 -14.74 -8.91
CA GLN A 289 -5.06 -13.78 -9.62
C GLN A 289 -5.23 -14.22 -11.04
N ALA A 290 -6.42 -14.00 -11.59
CA ALA A 290 -6.72 -14.19 -12.99
C ALA A 290 -7.69 -13.12 -13.47
N GLY A 291 -7.27 -12.34 -14.48
CA GLY A 291 -8.11 -11.39 -15.20
C GLY A 291 -8.66 -11.99 -16.49
N PHE A 292 -9.96 -11.80 -16.75
CA PHE A 292 -10.66 -12.19 -17.97
C PHE A 292 -11.53 -11.03 -18.44
N GLY A 293 -11.06 -10.27 -19.44
CA GLY A 293 -11.72 -9.04 -19.86
C GLY A 293 -11.84 -8.06 -18.68
N ASP A 294 -13.06 -7.64 -18.37
CA ASP A 294 -13.35 -6.71 -17.26
C ASP A 294 -13.54 -7.40 -15.90
N VAL A 295 -13.36 -8.73 -15.84
CA VAL A 295 -13.52 -9.52 -14.61
C VAL A 295 -12.16 -9.89 -14.04
N LEU A 296 -11.92 -9.56 -12.76
CA LEU A 296 -10.75 -10.03 -12.00
C LEU A 296 -11.20 -10.97 -10.89
N VAL A 297 -10.62 -12.17 -10.85
CA VAL A 297 -10.74 -13.10 -9.71
C VAL A 297 -9.40 -13.19 -9.03
N TYR A 298 -9.37 -13.07 -7.71
CA TYR A 298 -8.16 -13.26 -6.92
C TYR A 298 -8.50 -13.90 -5.58
N GLY A 299 -7.49 -14.50 -4.96
CA GLY A 299 -7.62 -15.07 -3.64
C GLY A 299 -6.27 -15.18 -2.96
N ALA A 300 -6.29 -15.17 -1.64
CA ALA A 300 -5.11 -15.39 -0.81
C ALA A 300 -5.49 -16.32 0.34
N TRP A 301 -4.59 -17.24 0.66
CA TRP A 301 -4.69 -18.15 1.78
C TRP A 301 -3.42 -18.04 2.61
N ILE A 302 -3.56 -17.89 3.93
CA ILE A 302 -2.44 -17.75 4.86
C ILE A 302 -2.62 -18.74 6.01
N LYS A 303 -1.55 -19.45 6.32
CA LYS A 303 -1.37 -20.24 7.53
C LYS A 303 -0.37 -19.54 8.45
N ALA A 304 -0.81 -19.29 9.68
CA ALA A 304 0.03 -18.70 10.71
C ALA A 304 0.32 -19.71 11.83
N LYS A 305 1.50 -19.59 12.43
CA LYS A 305 1.91 -20.25 13.65
C LYS A 305 2.62 -19.23 14.54
N ASP A 306 2.23 -19.18 15.80
CA ASP A 306 2.75 -18.23 16.79
C ASP A 306 3.05 -19.02 18.05
N ASP A 307 4.16 -18.70 18.70
CA ASP A 307 4.35 -19.09 20.08
C ASP A 307 3.28 -18.41 20.94
N PRO A 308 2.71 -19.12 21.93
CA PRO A 308 1.72 -18.53 22.80
C PRO A 308 2.35 -17.36 23.58
N LEU A 309 1.65 -16.22 23.56
CA LEU A 309 1.98 -15.11 24.44
C LEU A 309 1.68 -15.56 25.86
N LYS A 310 2.71 -15.69 26.70
CA LYS A 310 2.49 -15.99 28.11
C LYS A 310 1.85 -14.75 28.73
N SER A 311 0.70 -14.89 29.38
CA SER A 311 0.15 -13.82 30.20
C SER A 311 1.18 -13.53 31.28
N SER A 312 1.80 -12.35 31.24
CA SER A 312 2.58 -11.84 32.36
C SER A 312 1.61 -11.48 33.49
N THR A 313 1.08 -12.49 34.18
CA THR A 313 0.48 -12.32 35.50
C THR A 313 1.62 -12.48 36.50
N SER A 314 2.14 -11.35 36.96
CA SER A 314 2.77 -11.22 38.27
C SER A 314 2.13 -10.04 38.98
#